data_AF-A0A0L9TB94-F1
#
_entry.id   AF-A0A0L9TB94-F1
#
_cell.length_a   1.000
_cell.length_b   1.000
_cell.length_c   1.000
_cell.angle_alpha   90.00
_cell.angle_beta   90.00
_cell.angle_gamma   90.00
#
_symmetry.space_group_name_H-M   'P 1'
#
loop_
_entity.id
_entity.type
_entity.pdbx_description
1 polymer ?
#
loop_
_entity_poly.entity_id
_entity_poly.type
_entity_poly.pdbx_seq_one_letter_code
_entity_poly.pdbx_strand_id
1 'polypeptide(L)'
;MFSQAAFGFVLDNEDRSVTRSDTYFKELFSQCGLHVYRLKDQKGFPEELFAVKMYALTTDAPKRALRAKSKRSINRPKTIM
;
A
#
# COMPACT_ATOMS: atom_id res chain seq x y z
N MET A 1 -13.97 14.47 19.41
CA MET A 1 -12.54 14.25 19.08
C MET A 1 -12.31 12.75 18.88
N PHE A 2 -11.79 12.37 17.72
CA PHE A 2 -11.88 11.06 17.06
C PHE A 2 -11.32 9.87 17.88
N SER A 3 -12.19 9.04 18.49
CA SER A 3 -11.76 7.92 19.35
C SER A 3 -11.52 6.58 18.63
N GLN A 4 -11.59 6.52 17.30
CA GLN A 4 -11.51 5.24 16.55
C GLN A 4 -10.30 5.09 15.62
N ALA A 5 -9.35 6.03 15.65
CA ALA A 5 -8.10 5.93 14.88
C ALA A 5 -7.31 4.63 15.16
N ALA A 6 -7.52 4.00 16.33
CA ALA A 6 -6.95 2.70 16.69
C ALA A 6 -7.37 1.55 15.76
N PHE A 7 -8.52 1.65 15.08
CA PHE A 7 -9.03 0.64 14.13
C PHE A 7 -8.79 1.01 12.66
N GLY A 8 -8.01 2.06 12.38
CA GLY A 8 -7.64 2.45 11.03
C GLY A 8 -8.76 3.12 10.21
N PHE A 9 -9.81 3.61 10.87
CA PHE A 9 -10.87 4.42 10.26
C PHE A 9 -11.42 5.50 11.20
N VAL A 10 -12.14 6.46 10.64
CA VAL A 10 -12.84 7.55 11.32
C VAL A 10 -14.30 7.54 10.87
N LEU A 11 -15.24 7.57 11.81
CA LEU A 11 -16.67 7.75 11.54
C LEU A 11 -17.01 9.24 11.60
N ASP A 12 -17.63 9.73 10.54
CA ASP A 12 -18.32 11.02 10.54
C ASP A 12 -19.79 10.79 10.92
N ASN A 13 -20.25 11.52 11.93
CA ASN A 13 -21.61 11.37 12.46
C ASN A 13 -22.62 12.29 11.76
N GLU A 14 -22.14 13.32 11.06
CA GLU A 14 -23.02 14.27 10.38
C GLU A 14 -23.63 13.65 9.12
N ASP A 15 -22.80 12.98 8.32
CA ASP A 15 -23.23 12.30 7.08
C ASP A 15 -23.27 10.77 7.19
N ARG A 16 -22.92 10.22 8.37
CA ARG A 16 -22.83 8.77 8.64
C ARG A 16 -21.85 8.03 7.74
N SER A 17 -20.80 8.72 7.27
CA SER A 17 -19.76 8.14 6.41
C SER A 17 -18.53 7.68 7.20
N VAL A 18 -17.66 6.90 6.57
CA VAL A 18 -16.40 6.43 7.17
C VAL A 18 -15.21 6.73 6.28
N THR A 19 -14.20 7.37 6.85
CA THR A 19 -12.88 7.58 6.23
C THR A 19 -11.91 6.50 6.70
N ARG A 20 -11.28 5.77 5.79
CA ARG A 20 -10.37 4.66 6.12
C ARG A 20 -8.92 4.96 5.75
N SER A 21 -8.00 4.33 6.48
CA SER A 21 -6.57 4.33 6.15
C SER A 21 -6.27 3.56 4.85
N ASP A 22 -5.12 3.88 4.23
CA ASP A 22 -4.62 3.19 3.05
C ASP A 22 -4.45 1.68 3.27
N THR A 23 -3.94 1.27 4.44
CA THR A 23 -3.77 -0.14 4.79
C THR A 23 -5.11 -0.87 4.83
N TYR A 24 -6.13 -0.26 5.45
CA TYR A 24 -7.47 -0.84 5.50
C TYR A 24 -8.03 -1.05 4.08
N PHE A 25 -7.93 -0.06 3.20
CA PHE A 25 -8.38 -0.23 1.82
C PHE A 25 -7.63 -1.35 1.10
N LYS A 26 -6.31 -1.47 1.28
CA LYS A 26 -5.52 -2.57 0.69
C LYS A 26 -5.92 -3.95 1.21
N GLU A 27 -6.27 -4.07 2.48
CA GLU A 27 -6.82 -5.30 3.05
C GLU A 27 -8.16 -5.66 2.41
N LEU A 28 -9.07 -4.69 2.24
CA LEU A 28 -10.35 -4.90 1.56
C LEU A 28 -10.15 -5.30 0.09
N PHE A 29 -9.22 -4.67 -0.63
CA PHE A 29 -8.90 -5.07 -2.00
C PHE A 29 -8.41 -6.52 -2.05
N SER A 30 -7.52 -6.90 -1.14
CA SER A 30 -7.02 -8.27 -1.04
C SER A 30 -8.13 -9.28 -0.74
N GLN A 31 -9.07 -8.94 0.16
CA GLN A 31 -10.22 -9.80 0.46
C GLN A 31 -11.13 -9.99 -0.76
N CYS A 32 -11.21 -8.98 -1.63
CA CYS A 32 -11.95 -9.03 -2.89
C CYS A 32 -11.16 -9.66 -4.06
N GLY A 33 -9.94 -10.17 -3.84
CA GLY A 33 -9.08 -10.70 -4.92
C GLY A 33 -8.56 -9.63 -5.88
N LEU A 34 -8.54 -8.38 -5.45
CA LEU A 34 -8.02 -7.25 -6.22
C LEU A 34 -6.60 -6.88 -5.75
N HIS A 35 -5.81 -6.42 -6.69
CA HIS A 35 -4.43 -6.01 -6.47
C HIS A 35 -4.21 -4.58 -6.94
N VAL A 36 -3.41 -3.82 -6.20
CA VAL A 36 -3.05 -2.44 -6.60
C VAL A 36 -2.02 -2.52 -7.73
N TYR A 37 -2.43 -2.15 -8.93
CA TYR A 37 -1.54 -1.98 -10.08
C TYR A 37 -0.76 -0.67 -9.99
N ARG A 38 -1.44 0.41 -9.58
CA ARG A 38 -0.83 1.74 -9.40
C ARG A 38 -1.54 2.51 -8.30
N LEU A 39 -0.78 3.29 -7.54
CA LEU A 39 -1.26 4.22 -6.52
C LEU A 39 -0.75 5.63 -6.84
N LYS A 40 -1.58 6.65 -6.61
CA LYS A 40 -1.18 8.05 -6.69
C LYS A 40 -1.94 8.89 -5.69
N ASP A 41 -1.24 9.80 -5.01
CA ASP A 41 -1.87 10.82 -4.17
C ASP A 41 -2.27 12.03 -5.02
N GLN A 42 -3.43 12.62 -4.73
CA GLN A 42 -3.86 13.88 -5.31
C GLN A 42 -2.95 15.01 -4.82
N LYS A 43 -2.50 15.86 -5.74
CA LYS A 43 -1.67 17.03 -5.42
C LYS A 43 -2.50 18.30 -5.36
N GLY A 44 -2.00 19.29 -4.62
CA GLY A 44 -2.62 20.63 -4.53
C GLY A 44 -3.92 20.66 -3.72
N PHE A 45 -4.12 19.67 -2.84
CA PHE A 45 -5.24 19.67 -1.90
C PHE A 45 -4.82 20.42 -0.61
N PRO A 46 -5.75 21.15 0.04
CA PRO A 46 -5.48 21.81 1.33
C PRO A 46 -5.02 20.81 2.40
N GLU A 47 -4.06 21.19 3.24
CA GLU A 47 -3.43 20.31 4.24
C GLU A 47 -4.37 19.96 5.41
N GLU A 48 -5.40 20.78 5.63
CA GLU A 48 -6.43 20.58 6.63
C GLU A 48 -7.46 19.50 6.25
N LEU A 49 -7.49 19.08 4.98
CA LEU A 49 -8.40 18.04 4.49
C LEU A 49 -7.73 16.67 4.49
N PHE A 50 -8.54 15.62 4.53
CA PHE A 50 -8.03 14.27 4.33
C PHE A 50 -7.38 14.13 2.95
N ALA A 51 -6.22 13.46 2.92
CA ALA A 51 -5.53 13.17 1.69
C ALA A 51 -6.39 12.28 0.77
N VAL A 52 -6.44 12.62 -0.52
CA VAL A 52 -7.16 11.85 -1.53
C VAL A 52 -6.20 10.90 -2.25
N LYS A 53 -6.52 9.61 -2.24
CA LYS A 53 -5.74 8.55 -2.89
C LYS A 53 -6.49 7.97 -4.09
N MET A 54 -5.78 7.75 -5.20
CA MET A 54 -6.28 7.09 -6.40
C MET A 54 -5.62 5.72 -6.55
N TYR A 55 -6.45 4.68 -6.70
CA TYR A 55 -6.01 3.30 -6.90
C TYR A 55 -6.41 2.81 -8.29
N ALA A 56 -5.46 2.35 -9.07
CA ALA A 56 -5.73 1.48 -10.22
C ALA A 56 -5.67 0.03 -9.72
N LEU A 57 -6.80 -0.66 -9.75
CA LEU A 57 -6.93 -2.05 -9.30
C LEU A 57 -6.95 -3.01 -10.50
N THR A 58 -6.43 -4.21 -10.31
CA THR A 58 -6.47 -5.30 -11.28
C THR A 58 -6.82 -6.61 -10.59
N THR A 59 -7.43 -7.54 -11.34
CA THR A 59 -7.62 -8.93 -10.93
C THR A 59 -6.38 -9.78 -11.20
N ASP A 60 -5.43 -9.30 -11.99
CA ASP A 60 -4.20 -10.03 -12.27
C ASP A 60 -3.32 -10.05 -11.01
N ALA A 61 -2.90 -11.26 -10.62
CA ALA A 61 -1.92 -11.40 -9.56
C ALA A 61 -0.67 -10.58 -9.90
N PRO A 62 -0.07 -9.85 -8.94
CA PRO A 62 1.13 -9.09 -9.19
C PRO A 62 2.19 -10.03 -9.75
N LYS A 63 2.72 -9.70 -10.94
CA LYS A 63 3.82 -10.47 -11.55
C LYS A 63 4.93 -10.52 -10.51
N ARG A 64 5.12 -11.67 -9.84
CA ARG A 64 6.26 -11.88 -8.95
C ARG A 64 7.47 -11.48 -9.75
N ALA A 65 8.14 -10.40 -9.37
CA ALA A 65 9.42 -10.05 -9.96
C ALA A 65 10.24 -11.33 -9.91
N LEU A 66 10.61 -11.84 -11.08
CA LEU A 66 11.48 -13.00 -11.20
C LEU A 66 12.65 -12.69 -10.27
N ARG A 67 12.76 -13.41 -9.15
CA ARG A 67 13.85 -13.22 -8.20
C ARG A 67 15.11 -13.20 -9.04
N ALA A 68 15.78 -12.06 -9.12
CA ALA A 68 17.08 -11.97 -9.75
C ALA A 68 17.90 -13.11 -9.11
N LYS A 69 18.31 -14.09 -9.92
CA LYS A 69 19.12 -15.21 -9.45
C LYS A 69 20.25 -14.58 -8.65
N SER A 70 20.27 -14.82 -7.34
CA SER A 70 21.37 -14.41 -6.47
C SER A 70 22.66 -14.78 -7.19
N LYS A 71 23.44 -13.77 -7.60
CA LYS A 71 24.77 -14.01 -8.15
C LYS A 71 25.51 -14.74 -7.04
N ARG A 72 25.67 -16.06 -7.18
CA ARG A 72 26.55 -16.85 -6.31
C ARG A 72 27.86 -16.09 -6.24
N SER A 73 28.21 -15.61 -5.06
CA SER A 73 29.55 -15.14 -4.73
C SER A 73 30.51 -16.23 -5.21
N ILE A 74 31.27 -15.95 -6.26
CA ILE A 74 32.39 -16.79 -6.69
C ILE A 74 33.43 -16.64 -5.58
N ASN A 75 33.60 -17.67 -4.76
CA ASN A 75 34.68 -17.78 -3.79
C ASN A 75 36.00 -17.54 -4.52
N ARG A 76 36.64 -16.40 -4.28
CA ARG A 76 38.03 -16.17 -4.69
C ARG A 76 38.92 -16.67 -3.55
N PRO A 77 39.77 -17.68 -3.75
CA PRO A 77 40.73 -18.07 -2.73
C PRO A 77 41.69 -16.90 -2.49
N LYS A 78 41.88 -16.53 -1.22
CA LYS A 78 42.91 -15.57 -0.83
C LYS A 78 44.25 -16.27 -0.89
N THR A 79 45.16 -15.78 -1.73
CA THR A 79 46.58 -16.14 -1.66
C THR A 79 47.14 -15.60 -0.35
N ILE A 80 47.63 -16.49 0.50
CA ILE A 80 48.41 -16.14 1.69
C ILE A 80 49.83 -15.85 1.18
N MET A 81 50.28 -14.61 1.31
CA MET A 81 51.68 -14.23 1.31
C MET A 81 52.09 -13.93 2.75
#